data_AF-F6WNF1-F1
#
_entry.id   AF-F6WNF1-F1
#
_cell.length_a   1.000
_cell.length_b   1.000
_cell.length_c   1.000
_cell.angle_alpha   90.00
_cell.angle_beta   90.00
_cell.angle_gamma   90.00
#
_symmetry.space_group_name_H-M   'P 1'
#
loop_
_entity.id
_entity.type
_entity.pdbx_description
1 polymer ?
#
loop_
_entity_poly.entity_id
_entity_poly.type
_entity_poly.pdbx_seq_one_letter_code
_entity_poly.pdbx_strand_id
1 'polypeptide(L)'
;MYDECNSFCCGGQVILNSTHLDCCGSRDFGSPYSKRYERCCEWWTGHGRAHSKRSFNYGSVGCCGASVIDWGRDRCCYGDSRIVPSVFYYRRQKCCGGRVIPISRTLANHWDAGCCGTTSTYDKRRQSCPCDDGQVVDAPSSRTGCCRSPYGGTAPYIPDTQICCNGVVGNKTNNFCCDNLSAVGVVGESVCCGGNLVTISPPNANLTECCNGSPYDPRFNVCCNSDVLNDSPSSTSSSCCGTRAYDTSTSICCDGQIFDKALGKIMSSSCCNGSPYFPSSRHICCGNGPFGPFATPRCCGGEGFDIQGGTVCCGGRVYEFNNRSPSCCVDVGYDVTKHTCCGSSILPNPHGTTEASCCGSYPYDRKTELCCQGTNVTIPANSACCGAVIFNTTAEFCCEGRLTPKTYTQSDCCAGRIYNREENICCRNELQPVGVKVGFSRAECCGGRCYFRGPQSCCNERIYMAQNAISCTGSS
;
A
#
# COMPACT_ATOMS: atom_id res chain seq x y z
N MET A 1 62.71 -7.04 -54.73
CA MET A 1 61.76 -8.14 -54.47
C MET A 1 61.68 -8.31 -52.97
N TYR A 2 60.47 -8.37 -52.42
CA TYR A 2 60.24 -8.75 -51.03
C TYR A 2 60.47 -10.26 -50.90
N ASP A 3 61.27 -10.67 -49.92
CA ASP A 3 61.55 -12.08 -49.60
C ASP A 3 61.25 -12.29 -48.11
N GLU A 4 60.20 -13.04 -47.82
CA GLU A 4 59.70 -13.32 -46.47
C GLU A 4 60.71 -14.12 -45.61
N CYS A 5 61.65 -14.83 -46.23
CA CYS A 5 62.69 -15.56 -45.50
C CYS A 5 63.78 -14.64 -44.95
N ASN A 6 64.01 -13.49 -45.58
CA ASN A 6 65.12 -12.59 -45.27
C ASN A 6 64.69 -11.18 -44.85
N SER A 7 63.39 -10.87 -44.88
CA SER A 7 62.88 -9.54 -44.55
C SER A 7 61.44 -9.56 -44.01
N PHE A 8 61.10 -8.54 -43.21
CA PHE A 8 59.75 -8.32 -42.69
C PHE A 8 59.26 -6.91 -43.01
N CYS A 9 57.94 -6.71 -43.04
CA CYS A 9 57.35 -5.39 -43.25
C CYS A 9 56.96 -4.72 -41.93
N CYS A 10 57.25 -3.44 -41.78
CA CYS A 10 56.88 -2.64 -40.61
C CYS A 10 56.63 -1.18 -40.98
N GLY A 11 55.45 -0.64 -40.67
CA GLY A 11 55.10 0.75 -40.98
C GLY A 11 55.22 1.12 -42.46
N GLY A 12 54.93 0.18 -43.37
CA GLY A 12 55.10 0.34 -44.81
C GLY A 12 56.54 0.20 -45.33
N GLN A 13 57.50 -0.15 -44.47
CA GLN A 13 58.92 -0.35 -44.84
C GLN A 13 59.30 -1.85 -44.85
N VAL A 14 60.17 -2.27 -45.77
CA VAL A 14 60.76 -3.62 -45.78
C VAL A 14 62.10 -3.58 -45.06
N ILE A 15 62.25 -4.39 -44.00
CA ILE A 15 63.42 -4.43 -43.13
C ILE A 15 64.08 -5.80 -43.23
N LEU A 16 65.41 -5.83 -43.42
CA LEU A 16 66.18 -7.06 -43.52
C LEU A 16 66.36 -7.72 -42.13
N ASN A 17 66.24 -9.05 -42.06
CA ASN A 17 66.41 -9.82 -40.82
C ASN A 17 67.82 -9.68 -40.21
N SER A 18 68.83 -9.36 -41.02
CA SER A 18 70.21 -9.12 -40.58
C SER A 18 70.38 -7.87 -39.69
N THR A 19 69.36 -7.00 -39.61
CA THR A 19 69.40 -5.79 -38.78
C THR A 19 69.14 -6.04 -37.28
N HIS A 20 68.68 -7.24 -36.90
CA HIS A 20 68.24 -7.57 -35.53
C HIS A 20 67.16 -6.62 -34.97
N LEU A 21 66.35 -6.04 -35.86
CA LEU A 21 65.19 -5.22 -35.50
C LEU A 21 63.91 -6.07 -35.52
N ASP A 22 62.93 -5.67 -34.74
CA ASP A 22 61.57 -6.21 -34.76
C ASP A 22 60.59 -5.11 -35.16
N CYS A 23 59.36 -5.49 -35.55
CA CYS A 23 58.30 -4.51 -35.76
C CYS A 23 57.53 -4.22 -34.47
N CYS A 24 57.44 -2.95 -34.09
CA CYS A 24 56.53 -2.51 -33.05
C CYS A 24 55.20 -2.11 -33.68
N GLY A 25 54.13 -2.86 -33.50
CA GLY A 25 52.85 -2.65 -34.18
C GLY A 25 52.69 -3.49 -35.45
N SER A 26 51.93 -2.99 -36.43
CA SER A 26 51.55 -3.74 -37.63
C SER A 26 52.43 -3.44 -38.85
N ARG A 27 52.21 -4.23 -39.91
CA ARG A 27 52.81 -4.02 -41.24
C ARG A 27 52.59 -2.60 -41.76
N ASP A 28 51.44 -2.00 -41.50
CA ASP A 28 51.04 -0.72 -42.10
C ASP A 28 51.28 0.48 -41.17
N PHE A 29 51.24 0.28 -39.85
CA PHE A 29 51.30 1.37 -38.86
C PHE A 29 52.34 1.18 -37.75
N GLY A 30 53.24 0.21 -37.91
CA GLY A 30 54.30 -0.08 -36.96
C GLY A 30 55.57 0.78 -37.13
N SER A 31 56.51 0.62 -36.21
CA SER A 31 57.85 1.21 -36.29
C SER A 31 58.92 0.15 -36.05
N PRO A 32 59.95 0.01 -36.89
CA PRO A 32 61.04 -0.92 -36.63
C PRO A 32 61.81 -0.49 -35.37
N TYR A 33 62.16 -1.43 -34.49
CA TYR A 33 62.80 -1.14 -33.22
C TYR A 33 63.80 -2.21 -32.77
N SER A 34 64.79 -1.81 -31.97
CA SER A 34 65.73 -2.72 -31.34
C SER A 34 65.24 -3.15 -29.96
N LYS A 35 64.93 -4.44 -29.76
CA LYS A 35 64.60 -5.00 -28.43
C LYS A 35 65.66 -4.70 -27.36
N ARG A 36 66.91 -4.48 -27.74
CA ARG A 36 68.01 -4.16 -26.82
C ARG A 36 67.93 -2.73 -26.30
N TYR A 37 67.77 -1.75 -27.18
CA TYR A 37 67.91 -0.32 -26.84
C TYR A 37 66.59 0.44 -26.75
N GLU A 38 65.51 -0.13 -27.27
CA GLU A 38 64.23 0.54 -27.41
C GLU A 38 63.10 -0.30 -26.80
N ARG A 39 62.03 0.39 -26.42
CA ARG A 39 60.78 -0.18 -25.96
C ARG A 39 59.75 0.02 -27.07
N CYS A 40 59.03 -1.04 -27.38
CA CYS A 40 57.85 -0.97 -28.22
C CYS A 40 56.63 -0.59 -27.37
N CYS A 41 55.88 0.42 -27.81
CA CYS A 41 54.53 0.68 -27.35
C CYS A 41 53.57 0.50 -28.52
N GLU A 42 52.63 -0.44 -28.38
CA GLU A 42 51.65 -0.78 -29.41
C GLU A 42 50.22 -0.63 -28.91
N TRP A 43 49.31 -0.35 -29.83
CA TRP A 43 47.87 -0.31 -29.61
C TRP A 43 47.20 -1.32 -30.53
N TRP A 44 46.09 -1.91 -30.08
CA TRP A 44 45.43 -3.03 -30.74
C TRP A 44 44.97 -2.75 -32.18
N THR A 45 44.83 -1.48 -32.58
CA THR A 45 44.57 -1.09 -33.97
C THR A 45 45.79 -1.16 -34.90
N GLY A 46 46.92 -1.67 -34.41
CA GLY A 46 48.14 -1.90 -35.18
C GLY A 46 49.13 -0.73 -35.15
N HIS A 47 48.79 0.42 -34.55
CA HIS A 47 49.74 1.52 -34.37
C HIS A 47 50.78 1.14 -33.32
N GLY A 48 52.07 1.20 -33.70
CA GLY A 48 53.17 0.95 -32.77
C GLY A 48 54.33 1.91 -32.99
N ARG A 49 54.97 2.31 -31.89
CA ARG A 49 56.09 3.25 -31.91
C ARG A 49 57.23 2.79 -31.01
N ALA A 50 58.44 2.91 -31.54
CA ALA A 50 59.68 2.65 -30.83
C ALA A 50 60.08 3.86 -29.97
N HIS A 51 60.50 3.61 -28.72
CA HIS A 51 60.97 4.64 -27.79
C HIS A 51 62.29 4.23 -27.16
N SER A 52 63.27 5.13 -27.11
CA SER A 52 64.60 4.86 -26.52
C SER A 52 64.52 4.53 -25.03
N LYS A 53 65.17 3.44 -24.60
CA LYS A 53 65.30 3.10 -23.17
C LYS A 53 66.19 4.07 -22.39
N ARG A 54 67.02 4.87 -23.07
CA ARG A 54 67.94 5.83 -22.43
C ARG A 54 67.27 7.13 -21.96
N SER A 55 66.04 7.39 -22.41
CA SER A 55 65.33 8.65 -22.15
C SER A 55 64.66 8.73 -20.78
N PHE A 56 64.79 7.71 -19.92
CA PHE A 56 64.03 7.61 -18.67
C PHE A 56 64.94 7.31 -17.48
N ASN A 57 65.17 8.31 -16.63
CA ASN A 57 65.85 8.15 -15.35
C ASN A 57 64.86 7.58 -14.32
N TYR A 58 65.15 6.39 -13.78
CA TYR A 58 64.57 5.78 -12.59
C TYR A 58 63.06 6.03 -12.33
N GLY A 59 62.22 5.13 -12.85
CA GLY A 59 60.79 5.07 -12.57
C GLY A 59 60.10 3.93 -13.32
N SER A 60 58.89 3.54 -12.89
CA SER A 60 58.02 2.61 -13.62
C SER A 60 57.50 3.32 -14.89
N VAL A 61 58.25 3.18 -15.99
CA VAL A 61 57.81 3.63 -17.33
C VAL A 61 56.84 2.59 -17.89
N GLY A 62 55.83 3.00 -18.65
CA GLY A 62 54.88 2.13 -19.34
C GLY A 62 54.52 2.61 -20.75
N CYS A 63 53.47 2.03 -21.31
CA CYS A 63 52.89 2.44 -22.58
C CYS A 63 51.43 2.88 -22.37
N CYS A 64 51.02 3.90 -23.13
CA CYS A 64 49.67 4.41 -23.24
C CYS A 64 49.33 4.50 -24.73
N GLY A 65 48.69 3.45 -25.25
CA GLY A 65 48.65 3.22 -26.70
C GLY A 65 50.07 3.16 -27.28
N ALA A 66 50.30 3.86 -28.40
CA ALA A 66 51.62 3.96 -29.02
C ALA A 66 52.57 4.98 -28.32
N SER A 67 52.12 5.66 -27.26
CA SER A 67 52.92 6.64 -26.53
C SER A 67 53.58 6.02 -25.31
N VAL A 68 54.80 6.45 -25.00
CA VAL A 68 55.48 6.11 -23.74
C VAL A 68 54.97 7.02 -22.61
N ILE A 69 54.90 6.49 -21.40
CA ILE A 69 54.37 7.21 -20.23
C ILE A 69 55.23 6.96 -18.98
N ASP A 70 55.42 7.99 -18.16
CA ASP A 70 56.01 7.88 -16.82
C ASP A 70 54.90 7.75 -15.77
N TRP A 71 54.73 6.57 -15.15
CA TRP A 71 53.68 6.36 -14.15
C TRP A 71 53.84 7.20 -12.88
N GLY A 72 55.02 7.78 -12.62
CA GLY A 72 55.22 8.73 -11.52
C GLY A 72 54.57 10.10 -11.77
N ARG A 73 54.44 10.49 -13.05
CA ARG A 73 54.02 11.84 -13.47
C ARG A 73 52.74 11.86 -14.27
N ASP A 74 52.50 10.86 -15.10
CA ASP A 74 51.51 10.88 -16.15
C ASP A 74 50.51 9.74 -15.96
N ARG A 75 49.34 9.88 -16.59
CA ARG A 75 48.32 8.83 -16.66
C ARG A 75 47.83 8.67 -18.09
N CYS A 76 47.33 7.48 -18.40
CA CYS A 76 46.76 7.17 -19.69
C CYS A 76 45.26 7.43 -19.68
N CYS A 77 44.77 8.21 -20.63
CA CYS A 77 43.34 8.46 -20.82
C CYS A 77 42.79 7.50 -21.85
N TYR A 78 42.01 6.53 -21.39
CA TYR A 78 41.30 5.57 -22.23
C TYR A 78 39.88 6.09 -22.52
N GLY A 79 39.47 6.02 -23.78
CA GLY A 79 38.11 6.32 -24.24
C GLY A 79 37.39 5.08 -24.77
N ASP A 80 36.49 5.28 -25.74
CA ASP A 80 36.04 4.17 -26.59
C ASP A 80 37.26 3.51 -27.23
N SER A 81 37.24 2.18 -27.34
CA SER A 81 38.21 1.33 -28.02
C SER A 81 38.80 1.93 -29.32
N ARG A 82 37.99 2.67 -30.08
CA ARG A 82 38.34 3.33 -31.35
C ARG A 82 39.22 4.58 -31.20
N ILE A 83 39.37 5.13 -30.00
CA ILE A 83 40.15 6.34 -29.71
C ILE A 83 41.54 5.91 -29.22
N VAL A 84 42.60 6.38 -29.90
CA VAL A 84 43.97 6.16 -29.44
C VAL A 84 44.15 6.82 -28.06
N PRO A 85 44.59 6.06 -27.04
CA PRO A 85 44.75 6.60 -25.69
C PRO A 85 45.71 7.78 -25.66
N SER A 86 45.34 8.80 -24.88
CA SER A 86 46.13 10.03 -24.75
C SER A 86 46.85 10.09 -23.41
N VAL A 87 48.13 10.46 -23.43
CA VAL A 87 48.90 10.71 -22.21
C VAL A 87 48.52 12.07 -21.64
N PHE A 88 48.30 12.15 -20.33
CA PHE A 88 48.04 13.42 -19.64
C PHE A 88 48.78 13.54 -18.32
N TYR A 89 49.06 14.78 -17.92
CA TYR A 89 49.70 15.08 -16.65
C TYR A 89 48.65 15.14 -15.53
N TYR A 90 48.60 14.13 -14.65
CA TYR A 90 47.49 13.94 -13.70
C TYR A 90 47.32 15.08 -12.68
N ARG A 91 48.36 15.89 -12.46
CA ARG A 91 48.27 17.04 -11.54
C ARG A 91 47.60 18.27 -12.17
N ARG A 92 47.44 18.32 -13.50
CA ARG A 92 46.85 19.48 -14.20
C ARG A 92 45.70 19.12 -15.14
N GLN A 93 45.47 17.83 -15.36
CA GLN A 93 44.48 17.35 -16.33
C GLN A 93 43.77 16.11 -15.77
N LYS A 94 42.57 15.84 -16.26
CA LYS A 94 41.81 14.61 -16.01
C LYS A 94 41.35 13.99 -17.32
N CYS A 95 41.17 12.67 -17.29
CA CYS A 95 40.50 11.93 -18.34
C CYS A 95 39.00 11.86 -18.05
N CYS A 96 38.18 12.44 -18.91
CA CYS A 96 36.72 12.46 -18.82
C CYS A 96 36.12 11.82 -20.08
N GLY A 97 35.63 10.59 -19.96
CA GLY A 97 35.08 9.82 -21.08
C GLY A 97 36.01 9.71 -22.30
N GLY A 98 37.31 9.51 -22.07
CA GLY A 98 38.31 9.42 -23.14
C GLY A 98 38.90 10.74 -23.62
N ARG A 99 38.45 11.88 -23.09
CA ARG A 99 39.00 13.21 -23.41
C ARG A 99 39.84 13.75 -22.27
N VAL A 100 41.00 14.31 -22.61
CA VAL A 100 41.88 14.96 -21.64
C VAL A 100 41.41 16.40 -21.45
N ILE A 101 40.88 16.71 -20.26
CA ILE A 101 40.34 18.02 -19.90
C ILE A 101 41.23 18.67 -18.84
N PRO A 102 41.59 19.96 -18.99
CA PRO A 102 42.34 20.69 -17.96
C PRO A 102 41.57 20.75 -16.64
N ILE A 103 42.30 20.59 -15.53
CA ILE A 103 41.82 20.86 -14.19
C ILE A 103 41.89 22.38 -13.93
N SER A 104 40.88 22.95 -13.27
CA SER A 104 40.91 24.37 -12.89
C SER A 104 42.15 24.72 -12.09
N ARG A 105 42.81 25.84 -12.44
CA ARG A 105 44.00 26.33 -11.73
C ARG A 105 43.69 26.83 -10.30
N THR A 106 42.42 27.04 -9.97
CA THR A 106 41.96 27.49 -8.65
C THR A 106 41.79 26.35 -7.64
N LEU A 107 41.92 25.09 -8.08
CA LEU A 107 41.85 23.92 -7.21
C LEU A 107 43.10 23.80 -6.34
N ALA A 108 42.87 23.65 -5.02
CA ALA A 108 43.96 23.44 -4.06
C ALA A 108 44.70 22.12 -4.31
N ASN A 109 43.96 21.05 -4.63
CA ASN A 109 44.50 19.73 -4.96
C ASN A 109 43.81 19.14 -6.19
N HIS A 110 44.59 18.52 -7.07
CA HIS A 110 44.09 17.87 -8.30
C HIS A 110 43.18 16.64 -8.02
N TRP A 111 43.28 16.02 -6.84
CA TRP A 111 42.42 14.92 -6.40
C TRP A 111 40.96 15.35 -6.20
N ASP A 112 40.73 16.63 -5.90
CA ASP A 112 39.41 17.22 -5.68
C ASP A 112 38.67 17.49 -7.00
N ALA A 113 39.36 17.41 -8.15
CA ALA A 113 38.73 17.59 -9.45
C ALA A 113 37.81 16.39 -9.80
N GLY A 114 36.59 16.67 -10.26
CA GLY A 114 35.65 15.72 -10.86
C GLY A 114 35.53 15.92 -12.37
N CYS A 115 34.96 14.95 -13.07
CA CYS A 115 34.57 15.09 -14.47
C CYS A 115 33.08 15.39 -14.56
N CYS A 116 32.71 16.32 -15.42
CA CYS A 116 31.32 16.61 -15.76
C CYS A 116 31.15 16.30 -17.24
N GLY A 117 30.49 15.19 -17.56
CA GLY A 117 30.44 14.63 -18.90
C GLY A 117 31.84 14.43 -19.49
N THR A 118 31.99 14.75 -20.78
CA THR A 118 33.26 14.62 -21.52
C THR A 118 33.95 15.95 -21.80
N THR A 119 33.40 17.07 -21.30
CA THR A 119 33.78 18.43 -21.71
C THR A 119 34.38 19.27 -20.59
N SER A 120 34.04 18.99 -19.33
CA SER A 120 34.34 19.88 -18.21
C SER A 120 34.92 19.13 -17.00
N THR A 121 35.70 19.85 -16.18
CA THR A 121 36.08 19.42 -14.83
C THR A 121 35.55 20.40 -13.79
N TYR A 122 35.37 19.96 -12.54
CA TYR A 122 34.84 20.79 -11.45
C TYR A 122 35.44 20.45 -10.08
N ASP A 123 35.36 21.36 -9.11
CA ASP A 123 35.76 21.09 -7.72
C ASP A 123 34.65 20.34 -6.97
N LYS A 124 34.85 19.05 -6.72
CA LYS A 124 33.84 18.20 -6.05
C LYS A 124 33.46 18.65 -4.64
N ARG A 125 34.25 19.54 -4.01
CA ARG A 125 34.00 20.03 -2.65
C ARG A 125 32.98 21.17 -2.62
N ARG A 126 32.82 21.90 -3.72
CA ARG A 126 31.99 23.12 -3.80
C ARG A 126 31.00 23.11 -4.95
N GLN A 127 31.32 22.38 -6.01
CA GLN A 127 30.58 22.31 -7.25
C GLN A 127 30.05 20.89 -7.48
N SER A 128 29.15 20.76 -8.43
CA SER A 128 28.55 19.49 -8.82
C SER A 128 28.28 19.45 -10.33
N CYS A 129 28.04 18.26 -10.84
CA CYS A 129 27.61 18.02 -12.22
C CYS A 129 26.38 17.11 -12.22
N PRO A 130 25.18 17.67 -11.98
CA PRO A 130 24.00 16.85 -11.72
C PRO A 130 23.55 16.02 -12.93
N CYS A 131 23.71 16.56 -14.13
CA CYS A 131 23.24 15.93 -15.38
C CYS A 131 24.30 15.14 -16.14
N ASP A 132 25.56 15.17 -15.69
CA ASP A 132 26.70 14.56 -16.39
C ASP A 132 26.84 14.98 -17.87
N ASP A 133 26.36 16.18 -18.21
CA ASP A 133 26.28 16.73 -19.58
C ASP A 133 27.32 17.81 -19.86
N GLY A 134 28.23 18.06 -18.92
CA GLY A 134 29.25 19.10 -19.02
C GLY A 134 28.88 20.43 -18.37
N GLN A 135 27.64 20.59 -17.89
CA GLN A 135 27.20 21.78 -17.17
C GLN A 135 27.47 21.66 -15.67
N VAL A 136 28.43 22.46 -15.20
CA VAL A 136 28.85 22.50 -13.79
C VAL A 136 28.01 23.52 -13.03
N VAL A 137 27.56 23.16 -11.83
CA VAL A 137 26.83 24.05 -10.92
C VAL A 137 27.69 24.39 -9.71
N ASP A 138 27.69 25.68 -9.32
CA ASP A 138 28.36 26.21 -8.13
C ASP A 138 27.61 25.90 -6.82
N ALA A 139 27.28 24.63 -6.62
CA ALA A 139 26.68 24.12 -5.40
C ALA A 139 27.05 22.64 -5.21
N PRO A 140 27.09 22.12 -3.97
CA PRO A 140 27.39 20.72 -3.71
C PRO A 140 26.30 19.78 -4.28
N SER A 141 26.65 18.52 -4.49
CA SER A 141 25.74 17.50 -5.03
C SER A 141 24.52 17.23 -4.14
N SER A 142 24.60 17.52 -2.84
CA SER A 142 23.48 17.42 -1.91
C SER A 142 22.39 18.47 -2.12
N ARG A 143 22.69 19.56 -2.85
CA ARG A 143 21.78 20.70 -3.08
C ARG A 143 21.43 20.91 -4.55
N THR A 144 21.77 19.96 -5.41
CA THR A 144 21.60 20.08 -6.86
C THR A 144 20.92 18.83 -7.42
N GLY A 145 20.20 19.02 -8.53
CA GLY A 145 19.49 17.95 -9.22
C GLY A 145 19.61 18.12 -10.73
N CYS A 146 19.29 17.06 -11.47
CA CYS A 146 19.16 17.11 -12.91
C CYS A 146 17.69 17.17 -13.31
N CYS A 147 17.28 18.28 -13.93
CA CYS A 147 15.97 18.40 -14.54
C CYS A 147 15.97 17.62 -15.84
N ARG A 148 15.13 16.58 -15.94
CA ARG A 148 15.08 15.69 -17.10
C ARG A 148 13.75 15.82 -17.84
N SER A 149 13.82 15.78 -19.16
CA SER A 149 12.68 15.70 -20.06
C SER A 149 12.54 14.26 -20.58
N PRO A 150 11.31 13.76 -20.80
CA PRO A 150 11.08 12.53 -21.57
C PRO A 150 11.71 12.57 -22.97
N TYR A 151 11.93 13.76 -23.53
CA TYR A 151 12.48 13.96 -24.88
C TYR A 151 14.01 14.10 -24.92
N GLY A 152 14.70 13.78 -23.81
CA GLY A 152 16.17 13.77 -23.72
C GLY A 152 16.81 15.12 -23.35
N GLY A 153 16.01 16.17 -23.14
CA GLY A 153 16.49 17.43 -22.59
C GLY A 153 16.92 17.28 -21.13
N THR A 154 18.12 17.78 -20.79
CA THR A 154 18.61 17.84 -19.41
C THR A 154 19.06 19.26 -19.07
N ALA A 155 18.80 19.68 -17.83
CA ALA A 155 19.30 20.94 -17.31
C ALA A 155 19.59 20.80 -15.80
N PRO A 156 20.79 21.15 -15.32
CA PRO A 156 21.07 21.09 -13.90
C PRO A 156 20.38 22.24 -13.17
N TYR A 157 19.94 22.01 -11.94
CA TYR A 157 19.25 23.02 -11.13
C TYR A 157 19.49 22.85 -9.63
N ILE A 158 19.19 23.92 -8.87
CA ILE A 158 19.23 23.97 -7.41
C ILE A 158 17.78 23.90 -6.90
N PRO A 159 17.32 22.75 -6.37
CA PRO A 159 15.93 22.59 -5.94
C PRO A 159 15.48 23.57 -4.86
N ASP A 160 16.39 24.20 -4.11
CA ASP A 160 16.02 25.18 -3.08
C ASP A 160 15.42 26.45 -3.68
N THR A 161 15.92 26.91 -4.84
CA THR A 161 15.56 28.19 -5.45
C THR A 161 14.95 28.05 -6.84
N GLN A 162 15.04 26.87 -7.45
CA GLN A 162 14.63 26.62 -8.82
C GLN A 162 13.63 25.46 -8.94
N ILE A 163 12.81 25.52 -9.97
CA ILE A 163 11.81 24.51 -10.33
C ILE A 163 12.21 23.85 -11.65
N CYS A 164 11.94 22.55 -11.76
CA CYS A 164 12.14 21.78 -12.97
C CYS A 164 10.80 21.50 -13.65
N CYS A 165 10.65 21.91 -14.90
CA CYS A 165 9.49 21.64 -15.75
C CYS A 165 9.96 20.91 -17.03
N ASN A 166 9.92 19.58 -16.99
CA ASN A 166 10.22 18.67 -18.12
C ASN A 166 11.52 19.03 -18.88
N GLY A 167 12.62 19.19 -18.16
CA GLY A 167 13.94 19.53 -18.72
C GLY A 167 14.24 21.03 -18.83
N VAL A 168 13.27 21.90 -18.51
CA VAL A 168 13.47 23.35 -18.44
C VAL A 168 13.47 23.81 -16.98
N VAL A 169 14.40 24.71 -16.64
CA VAL A 169 14.58 25.20 -15.27
C VAL A 169 14.07 26.63 -15.15
N GLY A 170 13.25 26.89 -14.13
CA GLY A 170 12.73 28.21 -13.78
C GLY A 170 13.06 28.60 -12.35
N ASN A 171 12.78 29.84 -11.96
CA ASN A 171 12.93 30.31 -10.59
C ASN A 171 11.66 30.02 -9.78
N LYS A 172 11.78 29.42 -8.60
CA LYS A 172 10.62 29.10 -7.74
C LYS A 172 9.81 30.33 -7.33
N THR A 173 10.41 31.51 -7.31
CA THR A 173 9.74 32.74 -6.85
C THR A 173 8.65 33.20 -7.79
N ASN A 174 8.80 33.00 -9.11
CA ASN A 174 7.89 33.54 -10.12
C ASN A 174 7.61 32.61 -11.30
N ASN A 175 8.15 31.39 -11.32
CA ASN A 175 7.85 30.40 -12.36
C ASN A 175 7.02 29.23 -11.83
N PHE A 176 6.21 28.66 -12.72
CA PHE A 176 5.41 27.46 -12.46
C PHE A 176 5.47 26.50 -13.66
N CYS A 177 5.17 25.22 -13.42
CA CYS A 177 5.07 24.22 -14.49
C CYS A 177 3.63 24.12 -15.00
N CYS A 178 3.48 23.81 -16.29
CA CYS A 178 2.18 23.55 -16.90
C CYS A 178 2.14 22.10 -17.42
N ASP A 179 1.54 21.21 -16.63
CA ASP A 179 1.46 19.77 -16.90
C ASP A 179 2.79 19.17 -17.41
N ASN A 180 2.77 18.55 -18.59
CA ASN A 180 3.93 17.92 -19.22
C ASN A 180 4.67 18.84 -20.22
N LEU A 181 4.39 20.14 -20.20
CA LEU A 181 5.03 21.09 -21.11
C LEU A 181 6.51 21.25 -20.74
N SER A 182 7.38 21.21 -21.75
CA SER A 182 8.82 21.52 -21.63
C SER A 182 9.06 23.02 -21.69
N ALA A 183 8.39 23.75 -20.81
CA ALA A 183 8.50 25.20 -20.66
C ALA A 183 8.11 25.61 -19.24
N VAL A 184 8.53 26.80 -18.83
CA VAL A 184 8.16 27.41 -17.55
C VAL A 184 7.18 28.54 -17.81
N GLY A 185 6.07 28.57 -17.07
CA GLY A 185 5.21 29.75 -17.00
C GLY A 185 5.84 30.81 -16.10
N VAL A 186 5.42 32.06 -16.26
CA VAL A 186 5.76 33.20 -15.40
C VAL A 186 4.47 33.73 -14.77
N VAL A 187 4.46 33.87 -13.45
CA VAL A 187 3.32 34.39 -12.68
C VAL A 187 2.97 35.80 -13.17
N GLY A 188 1.71 35.99 -13.56
CA GLY A 188 1.18 37.25 -14.08
C GLY A 188 1.38 37.48 -15.57
N GLU A 189 2.28 36.77 -16.23
CA GLU A 189 2.47 36.83 -17.69
C GLU A 189 1.87 35.62 -18.41
N SER A 190 1.57 34.55 -17.67
CA SER A 190 0.98 33.34 -18.23
C SER A 190 0.18 32.56 -17.18
N VAL A 191 -0.74 31.71 -17.65
CA VAL A 191 -1.45 30.71 -16.84
C VAL A 191 -1.45 29.37 -17.58
N CYS A 192 -1.51 28.25 -16.83
CA CYS A 192 -1.65 26.93 -17.43
C CYS A 192 -3.11 26.62 -17.74
N CYS A 193 -3.40 26.27 -19.00
CA CYS A 193 -4.71 25.90 -19.50
C CYS A 193 -4.62 24.56 -20.25
N GLY A 194 -4.93 23.46 -19.58
CA GLY A 194 -4.98 22.12 -20.20
C GLY A 194 -3.71 21.77 -20.97
N GLY A 195 -2.54 21.93 -20.34
CA GLY A 195 -1.23 21.65 -20.94
C GLY A 195 -0.63 22.78 -21.78
N ASN A 196 -1.34 23.89 -21.96
CA ASN A 196 -0.86 25.04 -22.73
C ASN A 196 -0.62 26.27 -21.84
N LEU A 197 0.51 26.95 -22.03
CA LEU A 197 0.75 28.26 -21.42
C LEU A 197 0.02 29.34 -22.23
N VAL A 198 -1.01 29.93 -21.65
CA VAL A 198 -1.75 31.04 -22.25
C VAL A 198 -1.15 32.35 -21.74
N THR A 199 -0.74 33.23 -22.67
CA THR A 199 -0.14 34.53 -22.35
C THR A 199 -1.18 35.50 -21.82
N ILE A 200 -0.82 36.23 -20.76
CA ILE A 200 -1.63 37.29 -20.15
C ILE A 200 -1.06 38.63 -20.60
N SER A 201 -1.88 39.44 -21.28
CA SER A 201 -1.50 40.78 -21.73
C SER A 201 -2.65 41.77 -21.53
N PRO A 202 -2.46 42.86 -20.76
CA PRO A 202 -1.26 43.21 -19.99
C PRO A 202 -1.04 42.26 -18.79
N PRO A 203 0.20 42.15 -18.24
CA PRO A 203 0.48 41.25 -17.13
C PRO A 203 -0.43 41.49 -15.92
N ASN A 204 -1.02 40.42 -15.39
CA ASN A 204 -1.91 40.45 -14.23
C ASN A 204 -1.74 39.19 -13.40
N ALA A 205 -1.12 39.34 -12.22
CA ALA A 205 -0.84 38.23 -11.30
C ALA A 205 -2.08 37.61 -10.65
N ASN A 206 -3.27 38.23 -10.80
CA ASN A 206 -4.50 37.69 -10.24
C ASN A 206 -5.19 36.67 -11.16
N LEU A 207 -4.80 36.59 -12.43
CA LEU A 207 -5.33 35.60 -13.37
C LEU A 207 -4.59 34.27 -13.18
N THR A 208 -5.03 33.48 -12.20
CA THR A 208 -4.34 32.25 -11.78
C THR A 208 -5.01 30.97 -12.21
N GLU A 209 -6.27 31.04 -12.64
CA GLU A 209 -7.05 29.88 -13.07
C GLU A 209 -7.49 29.99 -14.53
N CYS A 210 -7.92 28.87 -15.11
CA CYS A 210 -8.29 28.80 -16.52
C CYS A 210 -9.62 28.08 -16.73
N CYS A 211 -10.46 28.65 -17.57
CA CYS A 211 -11.74 28.09 -17.99
C CYS A 211 -11.74 27.97 -19.51
N ASN A 212 -11.72 26.75 -20.04
CA ASN A 212 -11.75 26.50 -21.48
C ASN A 212 -10.73 27.34 -22.28
N GLY A 213 -9.50 27.43 -21.78
CA GLY A 213 -8.41 28.21 -22.41
C GLY A 213 -8.40 29.70 -22.08
N SER A 214 -9.41 30.20 -21.37
CA SER A 214 -9.50 31.60 -20.97
C SER A 214 -9.05 31.79 -19.51
N PRO A 215 -7.98 32.57 -19.24
CA PRO A 215 -7.54 32.91 -17.89
C PRO A 215 -8.62 33.72 -17.15
N TYR A 216 -8.82 33.47 -15.85
CA TYR A 216 -9.73 34.24 -15.00
C TYR A 216 -9.19 34.45 -13.58
N ASP A 217 -9.75 35.43 -12.88
CA ASP A 217 -9.41 35.76 -11.49
C ASP A 217 -10.36 35.01 -10.54
N PRO A 218 -9.92 33.95 -9.83
CA PRO A 218 -10.81 33.14 -8.99
C PRO A 218 -11.41 33.89 -7.80
N ARG A 219 -10.92 35.11 -7.49
CA ARG A 219 -11.49 35.95 -6.44
C ARG A 219 -12.84 36.53 -6.83
N PHE A 220 -13.06 36.74 -8.13
CA PHE A 220 -14.27 37.37 -8.67
C PHE A 220 -15.02 36.45 -9.62
N ASN A 221 -14.35 35.45 -10.17
CA ASN A 221 -14.88 34.58 -11.21
C ASN A 221 -14.89 33.10 -10.80
N VAL A 222 -15.76 32.33 -11.46
CA VAL A 222 -15.78 30.87 -11.33
C VAL A 222 -16.12 30.22 -12.67
N CYS A 223 -15.47 29.10 -12.99
CA CYS A 223 -15.66 28.37 -14.24
C CYS A 223 -16.74 27.29 -14.12
N CYS A 224 -17.90 27.49 -14.74
CA CYS A 224 -19.00 26.52 -14.76
C CYS A 224 -19.31 26.11 -16.20
N ASN A 225 -19.29 24.81 -16.51
CA ASN A 225 -19.60 24.28 -17.84
C ASN A 225 -18.84 24.97 -19.01
N SER A 226 -17.58 25.34 -18.78
CA SER A 226 -16.72 26.06 -19.74
C SER A 226 -16.96 27.57 -19.86
N ASP A 227 -17.90 28.11 -19.10
CA ASP A 227 -18.19 29.55 -19.04
C ASP A 227 -17.62 30.18 -17.76
N VAL A 228 -16.98 31.34 -17.91
CA VAL A 228 -16.51 32.14 -16.78
C VAL A 228 -17.66 33.02 -16.28
N LEU A 229 -18.13 32.76 -15.06
CA LEU A 229 -19.15 33.57 -14.40
C LEU A 229 -18.49 34.72 -13.63
N ASN A 230 -19.13 35.90 -13.62
CA ASN A 230 -18.62 37.12 -12.96
C ASN A 230 -19.10 37.32 -11.50
N ASP A 231 -19.94 36.41 -11.00
CA ASP A 231 -20.49 36.45 -9.64
C ASP A 231 -19.94 35.27 -8.84
N SER A 232 -18.66 35.30 -8.49
CA SER A 232 -18.11 34.36 -7.52
C SER A 232 -18.72 34.65 -6.14
N PRO A 233 -19.54 33.75 -5.56
CA PRO A 233 -20.21 34.00 -4.28
C PRO A 233 -19.25 34.04 -3.09
N SER A 234 -18.03 33.53 -3.23
CA SER A 234 -16.99 33.55 -2.23
C SER A 234 -15.60 33.60 -2.86
N SER A 235 -14.65 34.29 -2.23
CA SER A 235 -13.27 34.39 -2.74
C SER A 235 -12.45 33.11 -2.55
N THR A 236 -12.93 32.16 -1.75
CA THR A 236 -12.19 30.93 -1.40
C THR A 236 -13.01 29.66 -1.46
N SER A 237 -14.34 29.77 -1.50
CA SER A 237 -15.25 28.63 -1.34
C SER A 237 -16.24 28.49 -2.50
N SER A 238 -16.03 29.15 -3.63
CA SER A 238 -16.91 29.03 -4.80
C SER A 238 -16.73 27.69 -5.52
N SER A 239 -17.85 27.10 -5.94
CA SER A 239 -17.88 25.93 -6.81
C SER A 239 -19.06 26.02 -7.78
N CYS A 240 -19.17 25.05 -8.69
CA CYS A 240 -20.19 25.03 -9.73
C CYS A 240 -21.20 23.91 -9.54
N CYS A 241 -22.46 24.25 -9.75
CA CYS A 241 -23.58 23.33 -9.84
C CYS A 241 -24.25 23.52 -11.20
N GLY A 242 -23.88 22.70 -12.18
CA GLY A 242 -24.25 22.93 -13.58
C GLY A 242 -23.68 24.26 -14.08
N THR A 243 -24.56 25.20 -14.46
CA THR A 243 -24.20 26.54 -14.98
C THR A 243 -24.20 27.63 -13.92
N ARG A 244 -24.34 27.29 -12.63
CA ARG A 244 -24.46 28.26 -11.54
C ARG A 244 -23.33 28.12 -10.54
N ALA A 245 -22.77 29.26 -10.15
CA ALA A 245 -21.87 29.39 -9.02
C ALA A 245 -22.62 29.22 -7.69
N TYR A 246 -21.98 28.60 -6.70
CA TYR A 246 -22.46 28.58 -5.32
C TYR A 246 -21.30 28.56 -4.32
N ASP A 247 -21.56 29.05 -3.10
CA ASP A 247 -20.60 29.01 -2.00
C ASP A 247 -20.69 27.67 -1.28
N THR A 248 -19.62 26.87 -1.36
CA THR A 248 -19.52 25.56 -0.71
C THR A 248 -19.52 25.63 0.82
N SER A 249 -19.32 26.80 1.42
CA SER A 249 -19.42 26.98 2.87
C SER A 249 -20.87 27.04 3.36
N THR A 250 -21.79 27.57 2.54
CA THR A 250 -23.20 27.79 2.89
C THR A 250 -24.16 26.87 2.16
N SER A 251 -23.76 26.33 1.00
CA SER A 251 -24.62 25.56 0.11
C SER A 251 -23.95 24.26 -0.38
N ILE A 252 -24.76 23.35 -0.91
CA ILE A 252 -24.33 22.07 -1.52
C ILE A 252 -25.06 21.85 -2.85
N CYS A 253 -24.36 21.32 -3.84
CA CYS A 253 -24.95 20.92 -5.12
C CYS A 253 -25.32 19.44 -5.10
N CYS A 254 -26.60 19.11 -5.32
CA CYS A 254 -27.06 17.74 -5.51
C CYS A 254 -27.90 17.67 -6.78
N ASP A 255 -27.50 16.81 -7.72
CA ASP A 255 -28.17 16.60 -9.02
C ASP A 255 -28.49 17.91 -9.79
N GLY A 256 -27.52 18.82 -9.84
CA GLY A 256 -27.64 20.10 -10.53
C GLY A 256 -28.48 21.16 -9.80
N GLN A 257 -28.97 20.86 -8.60
CA GLN A 257 -29.69 21.82 -7.75
C GLN A 257 -28.84 22.25 -6.54
N ILE A 258 -28.88 23.54 -6.23
CA ILE A 258 -28.16 24.14 -5.10
C ILE A 258 -29.10 24.19 -3.90
N PHE A 259 -28.66 23.63 -2.78
CA PHE A 259 -29.38 23.60 -1.51
C PHE A 259 -28.60 24.29 -0.41
N ASP A 260 -29.29 25.07 0.43
CA ASP A 260 -28.68 25.63 1.64
C ASP A 260 -28.30 24.53 2.62
N LYS A 261 -27.07 24.58 3.14
CA LYS A 261 -26.60 23.69 4.20
C LYS A 261 -27.26 24.00 5.53
N ALA A 262 -27.68 25.24 5.77
CA ALA A 262 -28.11 25.75 7.07
C ALA A 262 -29.61 25.54 7.38
N LEU A 263 -30.18 24.39 7.04
CA LEU A 263 -31.55 24.06 7.45
C LEU A 263 -31.57 23.66 8.94
N GLY A 264 -32.00 24.56 9.81
CA GLY A 264 -32.26 24.25 11.23
C GLY A 264 -31.02 24.01 12.11
N LYS A 265 -29.90 24.69 11.84
CA LYS A 265 -28.58 24.57 12.54
C LYS A 265 -27.82 23.26 12.31
N ILE A 266 -28.32 22.37 11.44
CA ILE A 266 -27.64 21.14 11.06
C ILE A 266 -27.04 21.37 9.68
N MET A 267 -25.76 21.05 9.49
CA MET A 267 -25.07 21.26 8.21
C MET A 267 -25.18 20.03 7.31
N SER A 268 -25.91 20.13 6.20
CA SER A 268 -25.88 19.12 5.14
C SER A 268 -24.46 19.03 4.60
N SER A 269 -23.89 17.83 4.58
CA SER A 269 -22.51 17.62 4.10
C SER A 269 -22.42 16.71 2.89
N SER A 270 -23.52 16.10 2.46
CA SER A 270 -23.51 15.10 1.39
C SER A 270 -24.85 15.03 0.66
N CYS A 271 -24.81 14.43 -0.53
CA CYS A 271 -25.99 14.17 -1.35
C CYS A 271 -26.37 12.68 -1.28
N CYS A 272 -27.67 12.40 -1.30
CA CYS A 272 -28.26 11.08 -1.39
C CYS A 272 -29.38 11.14 -2.44
N ASN A 273 -29.24 10.43 -3.56
CA ASN A 273 -30.20 10.45 -4.67
C ASN A 273 -30.65 11.87 -5.06
N GLY A 274 -29.69 12.77 -5.28
CA GLY A 274 -29.96 14.15 -5.69
C GLY A 274 -30.51 15.07 -4.58
N SER A 275 -30.72 14.57 -3.37
CA SER A 275 -31.17 15.38 -2.22
C SER A 275 -30.05 15.55 -1.18
N PRO A 276 -29.93 16.72 -0.53
CA PRO A 276 -28.97 16.90 0.55
C PRO A 276 -29.38 16.07 1.78
N TYR A 277 -28.41 15.52 2.50
CA TYR A 277 -28.66 14.80 3.75
C TYR A 277 -27.54 14.98 4.78
N PHE A 278 -27.82 14.55 6.02
CA PHE A 278 -27.03 14.85 7.22
C PHE A 278 -26.48 13.58 7.89
N PRO A 279 -25.32 13.05 7.46
CA PRO A 279 -24.77 11.81 8.01
C PRO A 279 -24.57 11.84 9.53
N SER A 280 -24.23 13.01 10.08
CA SER A 280 -23.94 13.20 11.51
C SER A 280 -25.18 13.40 12.38
N SER A 281 -26.37 13.50 11.78
CA SER A 281 -27.60 13.88 12.48
C SER A 281 -28.63 12.77 12.44
N ARG A 282 -28.20 11.51 12.61
CA ARG A 282 -29.10 10.36 12.67
C ARG A 282 -29.89 10.10 11.38
N HIS A 283 -29.47 10.70 10.25
CA HIS A 283 -30.05 10.41 8.95
C HIS A 283 -29.23 9.32 8.24
N ILE A 284 -29.89 8.58 7.35
CA ILE A 284 -29.29 7.53 6.54
C ILE A 284 -29.64 7.72 5.07
N CYS A 285 -28.69 7.44 4.19
CA CYS A 285 -28.95 7.36 2.76
C CYS A 285 -29.30 5.92 2.39
N CYS A 286 -30.49 5.70 1.82
CA CYS A 286 -30.94 4.42 1.31
C CYS A 286 -31.27 4.53 -0.19
N GLY A 287 -31.66 3.42 -0.83
CA GLY A 287 -31.91 3.37 -2.28
C GLY A 287 -32.93 4.40 -2.79
N ASN A 288 -33.91 4.79 -1.97
CA ASN A 288 -34.97 5.73 -2.34
C ASN A 288 -34.71 7.16 -1.86
N GLY A 289 -33.57 7.43 -1.21
CA GLY A 289 -33.20 8.77 -0.75
C GLY A 289 -32.76 8.81 0.70
N PRO A 290 -32.66 10.03 1.27
CA PRO A 290 -32.32 10.20 2.67
C PRO A 290 -33.52 10.02 3.59
N PHE A 291 -33.30 9.39 4.75
CA PHE A 291 -34.32 9.13 5.77
C PHE A 291 -33.78 9.47 7.16
N GLY A 292 -34.69 9.68 8.11
CA GLY A 292 -34.36 10.01 9.51
C GLY A 292 -34.91 11.38 9.94
N PRO A 293 -34.50 11.87 11.12
CA PRO A 293 -33.52 11.27 12.04
C PRO A 293 -34.05 10.03 12.78
N PHE A 294 -33.20 9.01 12.94
CA PHE A 294 -33.50 7.75 13.66
C PHE A 294 -32.48 7.48 14.77
N ALA A 295 -32.87 6.87 15.89
CA ALA A 295 -31.93 6.49 16.95
C ALA A 295 -30.91 5.46 16.43
N THR A 296 -31.38 4.47 15.66
CA THR A 296 -30.57 3.41 15.06
C THR A 296 -31.01 3.13 13.61
N PRO A 297 -30.60 3.98 12.65
CA PRO A 297 -31.05 3.90 11.28
C PRO A 297 -30.57 2.63 10.56
N ARG A 298 -31.44 2.00 9.76
CA ARG A 298 -31.12 0.90 8.82
C ARG A 298 -31.91 1.08 7.53
N CYS A 299 -31.44 0.46 6.43
CA CYS A 299 -32.17 0.43 5.17
C CYS A 299 -32.92 -0.90 4.98
N CYS A 300 -34.10 -0.84 4.37
CA CYS A 300 -34.94 -1.97 3.96
C CYS A 300 -35.66 -1.63 2.66
N GLY A 301 -35.46 -2.41 1.59
CA GLY A 301 -36.16 -2.18 0.31
C GLY A 301 -35.94 -0.80 -0.33
N GLY A 302 -34.85 -0.12 0.02
CA GLY A 302 -34.58 1.25 -0.42
C GLY A 302 -35.05 2.33 0.55
N GLU A 303 -35.86 2.00 1.54
CA GLU A 303 -36.33 2.94 2.58
C GLU A 303 -35.47 2.86 3.84
N GLY A 304 -35.38 3.97 4.57
CA GLY A 304 -34.73 4.01 5.88
C GLY A 304 -35.73 3.86 7.02
N PHE A 305 -35.36 3.13 8.06
CA PHE A 305 -36.19 2.89 9.25
C PHE A 305 -35.34 2.80 10.53
N ASP A 306 -35.97 2.96 11.69
CA ASP A 306 -35.30 2.89 13.00
C ASP A 306 -35.55 1.55 13.69
N ILE A 307 -34.49 0.75 13.92
CA ILE A 307 -34.63 -0.55 14.61
C ILE A 307 -35.01 -0.42 16.09
N GLN A 308 -34.85 0.77 16.70
CA GLN A 308 -35.19 1.01 18.12
C GLN A 308 -36.66 1.40 18.36
N GLY A 309 -37.54 1.34 17.36
CA GLY A 309 -38.95 1.78 17.44
C GLY A 309 -40.02 0.68 17.36
N GLY A 310 -39.66 -0.60 17.54
CA GLY A 310 -40.61 -1.69 17.33
C GLY A 310 -40.91 -1.94 15.85
N THR A 311 -39.90 -1.76 14.99
CA THR A 311 -39.97 -2.05 13.56
C THR A 311 -39.07 -3.22 13.16
N VAL A 312 -39.38 -3.89 12.06
CA VAL A 312 -38.56 -4.96 11.49
C VAL A 312 -38.58 -4.92 9.96
N CYS A 313 -37.46 -5.24 9.33
CA CYS A 313 -37.37 -5.41 7.89
C CYS A 313 -37.59 -6.89 7.52
N CYS A 314 -38.54 -7.17 6.63
CA CYS A 314 -38.86 -8.50 6.15
C CYS A 314 -39.20 -8.46 4.66
N GLY A 315 -38.55 -9.30 3.84
CA GLY A 315 -38.82 -9.35 2.40
C GLY A 315 -38.65 -8.00 1.69
N GLY A 316 -37.80 -7.11 2.21
CA GLY A 316 -37.63 -5.75 1.69
C GLY A 316 -38.73 -4.75 2.09
N ARG A 317 -39.63 -5.11 3.02
CA ARG A 317 -40.67 -4.21 3.54
C ARG A 317 -40.46 -3.97 5.03
N VAL A 318 -40.71 -2.74 5.48
CA VAL A 318 -40.67 -2.36 6.89
C VAL A 318 -42.05 -2.62 7.50
N TYR A 319 -42.07 -3.33 8.63
CA TYR A 319 -43.27 -3.56 9.44
C TYR A 319 -43.11 -2.85 10.78
N GLU A 320 -44.17 -2.18 11.25
CA GLU A 320 -44.18 -1.38 12.48
C GLU A 320 -45.17 -1.96 13.51
N PHE A 321 -44.72 -2.05 14.77
CA PHE A 321 -45.47 -2.65 15.86
C PHE A 321 -45.42 -1.81 17.15
N ASN A 322 -45.47 -0.47 17.08
CA ASN A 322 -45.71 0.46 18.20
C ASN A 322 -45.10 0.02 19.56
N ASN A 323 -43.77 -0.06 19.65
CA ASN A 323 -43.00 -0.47 20.85
C ASN A 323 -43.17 -1.92 21.32
N ARG A 324 -43.68 -2.82 20.48
CA ARG A 324 -43.57 -4.27 20.70
C ARG A 324 -42.21 -4.79 20.24
N SER A 325 -41.96 -6.07 20.48
CA SER A 325 -40.78 -6.77 19.99
C SER A 325 -41.12 -7.45 18.66
N PRO A 326 -40.88 -6.81 17.51
CA PRO A 326 -41.16 -7.43 16.22
C PRO A 326 -40.09 -8.47 15.87
N SER A 327 -40.47 -9.43 15.04
CA SER A 327 -39.57 -10.40 14.44
C SER A 327 -40.01 -10.70 13.01
N CYS A 328 -39.15 -11.39 12.27
CA CYS A 328 -39.39 -11.73 10.88
C CYS A 328 -39.68 -13.21 10.70
N CYS A 329 -40.73 -13.53 9.95
CA CYS A 329 -41.03 -14.88 9.49
C CYS A 329 -41.06 -14.87 7.97
N VAL A 330 -40.02 -15.44 7.34
CA VAL A 330 -39.82 -15.42 5.88
C VAL A 330 -39.73 -13.98 5.34
N ASP A 331 -40.85 -13.39 4.94
CA ASP A 331 -41.00 -12.08 4.32
C ASP A 331 -42.06 -11.20 5.03
N VAL A 332 -42.64 -11.70 6.12
CA VAL A 332 -43.66 -10.99 6.90
C VAL A 332 -43.17 -10.72 8.32
N GLY A 333 -43.25 -9.46 8.74
CA GLY A 333 -43.01 -9.06 10.12
C GLY A 333 -44.17 -9.46 11.03
N TYR A 334 -43.88 -9.85 12.27
CA TYR A 334 -44.88 -10.18 13.27
C TYR A 334 -44.47 -9.73 14.67
N ASP A 335 -45.44 -9.58 15.55
CA ASP A 335 -45.26 -9.24 16.96
C ASP A 335 -45.03 -10.50 17.80
N VAL A 336 -43.83 -10.68 18.37
CA VAL A 336 -43.47 -11.88 19.15
C VAL A 336 -44.28 -12.00 20.46
N THR A 337 -44.91 -10.92 20.92
CA THR A 337 -45.77 -10.96 22.10
C THR A 337 -47.12 -11.64 21.82
N LYS A 338 -47.49 -11.77 20.55
CA LYS A 338 -48.78 -12.34 20.11
C LYS A 338 -48.64 -13.58 19.24
N HIS A 339 -47.53 -13.70 18.50
CA HIS A 339 -47.34 -14.77 17.53
C HIS A 339 -45.92 -15.32 17.57
N THR A 340 -45.74 -16.51 17.01
CA THR A 340 -44.47 -17.21 16.84
C THR A 340 -44.39 -17.80 15.43
N CYS A 341 -43.20 -17.77 14.83
CA CYS A 341 -42.96 -18.31 13.49
C CYS A 341 -42.52 -19.79 13.57
N CYS A 342 -43.39 -20.73 13.16
CA CYS A 342 -43.09 -22.16 13.13
C CYS A 342 -43.34 -22.73 11.73
N GLY A 343 -42.40 -23.52 11.19
CA GLY A 343 -42.54 -24.11 9.86
C GLY A 343 -42.85 -23.08 8.76
N SER A 344 -42.26 -21.88 8.85
CA SER A 344 -42.52 -20.73 7.96
C SER A 344 -43.91 -20.11 8.05
N SER A 345 -44.72 -20.48 9.05
CA SER A 345 -46.04 -19.89 9.30
C SER A 345 -46.04 -19.07 10.59
N ILE A 346 -46.67 -17.89 10.55
CA ILE A 346 -46.91 -17.07 11.74
C ILE A 346 -48.16 -17.61 12.44
N LEU A 347 -47.99 -18.13 13.66
CA LEU A 347 -49.05 -18.76 14.44
C LEU A 347 -49.26 -18.01 15.76
N PRO A 348 -50.50 -17.93 16.30
CA PRO A 348 -50.75 -17.31 17.60
C PRO A 348 -49.96 -17.98 18.73
N ASN A 349 -49.51 -17.19 19.71
CA ASN A 349 -48.86 -17.74 20.88
C ASN A 349 -49.86 -18.54 21.73
N PRO A 350 -49.54 -19.78 22.13
CA PRO A 350 -50.40 -20.61 22.95
C PRO A 350 -50.69 -19.92 24.29
N HIS A 351 -51.97 -19.90 24.69
CA HIS A 351 -52.44 -19.28 25.93
C HIS A 351 -52.04 -17.79 26.11
N GLY A 352 -51.66 -17.10 25.03
CA GLY A 352 -51.20 -15.71 25.09
C GLY A 352 -49.84 -15.53 25.78
N THR A 353 -49.03 -16.59 25.91
CA THR A 353 -47.66 -16.50 26.46
C THR A 353 -46.77 -15.62 25.59
N THR A 354 -45.76 -14.98 26.18
CA THR A 354 -44.66 -14.32 25.45
C THR A 354 -43.42 -15.22 25.33
N GLU A 355 -43.46 -16.43 25.91
CA GLU A 355 -42.35 -17.39 25.92
C GLU A 355 -42.56 -18.54 24.94
N ALA A 356 -43.41 -18.33 23.95
CA ALA A 356 -43.71 -19.28 22.90
C ALA A 356 -42.44 -19.66 22.10
N SER A 357 -42.38 -20.93 21.69
CA SER A 357 -41.33 -21.51 20.86
C SER A 357 -41.94 -22.54 19.92
N CYS A 358 -41.14 -23.08 18.99
CA CYS A 358 -41.63 -24.04 18.01
C CYS A 358 -41.18 -25.45 18.31
N CYS A 359 -42.11 -26.39 18.15
CA CYS A 359 -41.85 -27.81 18.06
C CYS A 359 -42.30 -28.29 16.67
N GLY A 360 -41.34 -28.39 15.75
CA GLY A 360 -41.66 -28.55 14.34
C GLY A 360 -42.46 -27.35 13.81
N SER A 361 -43.69 -27.59 13.36
CA SER A 361 -44.56 -26.55 12.79
C SER A 361 -45.60 -26.00 13.78
N TYR A 362 -45.57 -26.42 15.05
CA TYR A 362 -46.56 -26.01 16.06
C TYR A 362 -45.92 -25.19 17.18
N PRO A 363 -46.56 -24.10 17.62
CA PRO A 363 -46.08 -23.31 18.74
C PRO A 363 -46.42 -24.01 20.07
N TYR A 364 -45.56 -23.84 21.07
CA TYR A 364 -45.72 -24.35 22.43
C TYR A 364 -45.23 -23.32 23.45
N ASP A 365 -45.78 -23.35 24.66
CA ASP A 365 -45.38 -22.44 25.74
C ASP A 365 -44.21 -23.02 26.54
N ARG A 366 -43.01 -22.44 26.45
CA ARG A 366 -41.83 -22.97 27.17
C ARG A 366 -41.97 -22.97 28.69
N LYS A 367 -42.92 -22.21 29.25
CA LYS A 367 -43.21 -22.24 30.70
C LYS A 367 -43.98 -23.46 31.14
N THR A 368 -44.83 -23.99 30.26
CA THR A 368 -45.84 -25.00 30.62
C THR A 368 -45.75 -26.25 29.77
N GLU A 369 -44.93 -26.26 28.72
CA GLU A 369 -44.82 -27.35 27.74
C GLU A 369 -43.35 -27.60 27.33
N LEU A 370 -43.04 -28.85 26.98
CA LEU A 370 -41.76 -29.31 26.42
C LEU A 370 -41.97 -29.86 25.01
N CYS A 371 -40.97 -29.69 24.16
CA CYS A 371 -40.92 -30.31 22.84
C CYS A 371 -40.05 -31.58 22.88
N CYS A 372 -40.67 -32.75 22.78
CA CYS A 372 -39.99 -34.04 22.72
C CYS A 372 -40.15 -34.64 21.30
N GLN A 373 -39.07 -34.68 20.50
CA GLN A 373 -39.07 -35.19 19.12
C GLN A 373 -40.24 -34.67 18.24
N GLY A 374 -40.57 -33.38 18.32
CA GLY A 374 -41.64 -32.79 17.50
C GLY A 374 -43.04 -32.89 18.11
N THR A 375 -43.19 -33.45 19.32
CA THR A 375 -44.45 -33.48 20.06
C THR A 375 -44.40 -32.54 21.25
N ASN A 376 -45.39 -31.67 21.37
CA ASN A 376 -45.59 -30.81 22.54
C ASN A 376 -46.23 -31.62 23.65
N VAL A 377 -45.69 -31.51 24.85
CA VAL A 377 -46.34 -32.10 26.01
C VAL A 377 -46.24 -31.17 27.20
N THR A 378 -47.32 -31.09 27.97
CA THR A 378 -47.39 -30.27 29.18
C THR A 378 -46.28 -30.68 30.15
N ILE A 379 -45.75 -29.73 30.92
CA ILE A 379 -44.70 -29.92 31.93
C ILE A 379 -45.35 -30.28 33.26
N PRO A 380 -45.39 -31.55 33.68
CA PRO A 380 -45.40 -31.88 35.10
C PRO A 380 -44.12 -31.33 35.75
N ALA A 381 -44.19 -30.94 37.02
CA ALA A 381 -43.00 -30.51 37.77
C ALA A 381 -41.88 -31.57 37.66
N ASN A 382 -40.64 -31.11 37.44
CA ASN A 382 -39.46 -31.96 37.27
C ASN A 382 -39.52 -32.88 36.03
N SER A 383 -39.99 -32.43 34.87
CA SER A 383 -40.06 -33.27 33.65
C SER A 383 -38.95 -32.98 32.65
N ALA A 384 -38.45 -34.01 31.96
CA ALA A 384 -37.55 -33.91 30.82
C ALA A 384 -37.87 -34.95 29.75
N CYS A 385 -37.32 -34.77 28.54
CA CYS A 385 -37.52 -35.71 27.42
C CYS A 385 -36.40 -36.77 27.37
N CYS A 386 -36.78 -38.01 27.13
CA CYS A 386 -35.92 -39.10 26.68
C CYS A 386 -36.43 -39.61 25.33
N GLY A 387 -35.91 -39.05 24.24
CA GLY A 387 -36.52 -39.24 22.92
C GLY A 387 -37.91 -38.61 22.87
N ALA A 388 -38.94 -39.40 22.52
CA ALA A 388 -40.34 -38.97 22.49
C ALA A 388 -41.07 -39.12 23.84
N VAL A 389 -40.43 -39.72 24.85
CA VAL A 389 -41.06 -40.03 26.14
C VAL A 389 -40.66 -38.99 27.19
N ILE A 390 -41.61 -38.63 28.05
CA ILE A 390 -41.36 -37.75 29.20
C ILE A 390 -41.11 -38.60 30.42
N PHE A 391 -40.16 -38.15 31.23
CA PHE A 391 -39.88 -38.77 32.50
C PHE A 391 -39.76 -37.72 33.60
N ASN A 392 -40.05 -38.16 34.82
CA ASN A 392 -39.86 -37.35 36.00
C ASN A 392 -38.39 -37.39 36.40
N THR A 393 -37.69 -36.27 36.27
CA THR A 393 -36.28 -36.11 36.61
C THR A 393 -35.98 -36.31 38.09
N THR A 394 -36.97 -36.43 39.00
CA THR A 394 -36.71 -36.87 40.39
C THR A 394 -36.71 -38.39 40.56
N ALA A 395 -37.43 -39.12 39.70
CA ALA A 395 -37.59 -40.57 39.80
C ALA A 395 -36.78 -41.34 38.77
N GLU A 396 -36.51 -40.74 37.61
CA GLU A 396 -36.00 -41.40 36.42
C GLU A 396 -34.87 -40.58 35.78
N PHE A 397 -34.11 -41.23 34.90
CA PHE A 397 -33.00 -40.68 34.15
C PHE A 397 -32.98 -41.26 32.73
N CYS A 398 -32.64 -40.44 31.74
CA CYS A 398 -32.49 -40.85 30.35
C CYS A 398 -31.03 -41.21 30.05
N CYS A 399 -30.75 -42.48 29.79
CA CYS A 399 -29.43 -42.97 29.44
C CYS A 399 -29.48 -43.48 28.00
N GLU A 400 -28.85 -42.75 27.07
CA GLU A 400 -28.77 -43.12 25.64
C GLU A 400 -30.14 -43.44 25.00
N GLY A 401 -31.16 -42.64 25.33
CA GLY A 401 -32.52 -42.81 24.80
C GLY A 401 -33.37 -43.87 25.52
N ARG A 402 -32.83 -44.50 26.58
CA ARG A 402 -33.57 -45.42 27.43
C ARG A 402 -33.89 -44.79 28.78
N LEU A 403 -35.15 -44.87 29.19
CA LEU A 403 -35.58 -44.49 30.52
C LEU A 403 -35.18 -45.52 31.56
N THR A 404 -34.63 -45.02 32.66
CA THR A 404 -34.13 -45.83 33.76
C THR A 404 -34.48 -45.19 35.10
N PRO A 405 -34.84 -45.97 36.14
CA PRO A 405 -35.06 -45.42 37.48
C PRO A 405 -33.77 -44.83 38.06
N LYS A 406 -33.88 -43.71 38.78
CA LYS A 406 -32.75 -43.13 39.52
C LYS A 406 -32.35 -44.07 40.66
N THR A 407 -31.17 -44.68 40.51
CA THR A 407 -30.55 -45.50 41.57
C THR A 407 -29.82 -44.62 42.60
N TYR A 408 -29.37 -43.43 42.19
CA TYR A 408 -28.60 -42.49 43.01
C TYR A 408 -29.16 -41.07 42.92
N THR A 409 -29.02 -40.27 43.98
CA THR A 409 -29.39 -38.84 44.00
C THR A 409 -28.69 -38.08 42.87
N GLN A 410 -27.41 -38.39 42.63
CA GLN A 410 -26.60 -37.86 41.52
C GLN A 410 -26.34 -38.91 40.43
N SER A 411 -27.40 -39.52 39.89
CA SER A 411 -27.27 -40.48 38.79
C SER A 411 -26.79 -39.84 37.49
N ASP A 412 -25.94 -40.54 36.75
CA ASP A 412 -25.53 -40.21 35.37
C ASP A 412 -25.31 -41.47 34.53
N CYS A 413 -25.11 -41.29 33.22
CA CYS A 413 -25.00 -42.37 32.25
C CYS A 413 -23.62 -42.39 31.58
N CYS A 414 -23.02 -43.58 31.51
CA CYS A 414 -21.78 -43.84 30.79
C CYS A 414 -21.92 -45.15 30.01
N ALA A 415 -21.90 -45.09 28.66
CA ALA A 415 -21.99 -46.27 27.80
C ALA A 415 -23.16 -47.21 28.18
N GLY A 416 -24.34 -46.63 28.35
CA GLY A 416 -25.55 -47.34 28.76
C GLY A 416 -25.63 -47.77 30.24
N ARG A 417 -24.64 -47.42 31.08
CA ARG A 417 -24.59 -47.78 32.51
C ARG A 417 -24.86 -46.58 33.40
N ILE A 418 -25.74 -46.76 34.39
CA ILE A 418 -26.03 -45.74 35.39
C ILE A 418 -24.94 -45.79 36.48
N TYR A 419 -24.42 -44.63 36.85
CA TYR A 419 -23.44 -44.52 37.93
C TYR A 419 -23.74 -43.33 38.86
N ASN A 420 -23.24 -43.40 40.09
CA ASN A 420 -23.27 -42.30 41.05
C ASN A 420 -22.15 -41.28 40.72
N ARG A 421 -22.50 -40.04 40.33
CA ARG A 421 -21.51 -38.97 40.06
C ARG A 421 -20.67 -38.59 41.27
N GLU A 422 -21.12 -38.91 42.48
CA GLU A 422 -20.32 -38.69 43.69
C GLU A 422 -19.15 -39.68 43.79
N GLU A 423 -19.25 -40.84 43.15
CA GLU A 423 -18.27 -41.92 43.22
C GLU A 423 -17.47 -42.10 41.94
N ASN A 424 -18.06 -41.77 40.78
CA ASN A 424 -17.46 -42.02 39.48
C ASN A 424 -17.69 -40.86 38.50
N ILE A 425 -16.89 -40.80 37.43
CA ILE A 425 -17.04 -39.93 36.27
C ILE A 425 -16.83 -40.75 34.99
N CYS A 426 -17.60 -40.46 33.94
CA CYS A 426 -17.45 -41.11 32.64
C CYS A 426 -16.37 -40.42 31.80
N CYS A 427 -15.25 -41.10 31.52
CA CYS A 427 -14.22 -40.63 30.60
C CYS A 427 -14.04 -41.66 29.48
N ARG A 428 -14.29 -41.26 28.23
CA ARG A 428 -14.20 -42.16 27.05
C ARG A 428 -14.97 -43.47 27.22
N ASN A 429 -16.22 -43.38 27.65
CA ASN A 429 -17.11 -44.54 27.85
C ASN A 429 -16.67 -45.50 28.97
N GLU A 430 -15.68 -45.12 29.79
CA GLU A 430 -15.22 -45.87 30.95
C GLU A 430 -15.46 -45.09 32.25
N LEU A 431 -15.90 -45.79 33.29
CA LEU A 431 -16.09 -45.21 34.62
C LEU A 431 -14.75 -45.09 35.34
N GLN A 432 -14.44 -43.86 35.75
CA GLN A 432 -13.25 -43.52 36.52
C GLN A 432 -13.68 -43.12 37.95
N PRO A 433 -13.02 -43.61 39.01
CA PRO A 433 -13.42 -43.28 40.38
C PRO A 433 -13.06 -41.83 40.74
N VAL A 434 -14.01 -41.13 41.34
CA VAL A 434 -13.85 -39.79 41.93
C VAL A 434 -13.42 -39.99 43.38
N GLY A 435 -12.11 -39.91 43.65
CA GLY A 435 -11.55 -40.18 44.98
C GLY A 435 -12.09 -39.28 46.10
N VAL A 436 -12.13 -39.80 47.34
CA VAL A 436 -12.79 -39.23 48.53
C VAL A 436 -12.23 -37.88 49.04
N LYS A 437 -11.09 -37.41 48.50
CA LYS A 437 -10.35 -36.26 49.04
C LYS A 437 -10.70 -34.92 48.38
N VAL A 438 -11.36 -34.91 47.22
CA VAL A 438 -11.74 -33.69 46.50
C VAL A 438 -13.18 -33.85 46.02
N GLY A 439 -14.02 -32.84 46.23
CA GLY A 439 -15.44 -32.90 45.85
C GLY A 439 -15.63 -33.16 44.35
N PHE A 440 -16.63 -33.97 44.02
CA PHE A 440 -16.99 -34.37 42.64
C PHE A 440 -17.22 -33.19 41.69
N SER A 441 -17.62 -32.02 42.22
CA SER A 441 -17.81 -30.79 41.44
C SER A 441 -16.53 -30.27 40.76
N ARG A 442 -15.37 -30.83 41.11
CA ARG A 442 -14.06 -30.51 40.52
C ARG A 442 -13.48 -31.64 39.68
N ALA A 443 -14.15 -32.80 39.60
CA ALA A 443 -13.71 -33.92 38.79
C ALA A 443 -14.03 -33.65 37.32
N GLU A 444 -13.01 -33.76 36.46
CA GLU A 444 -13.11 -33.58 35.02
C GLU A 444 -12.31 -34.70 34.32
N CYS A 445 -12.54 -34.88 33.02
CA CYS A 445 -11.78 -35.85 32.23
C CYS A 445 -10.55 -35.23 31.58
N CYS A 446 -9.41 -35.92 31.72
CA CYS A 446 -8.19 -35.67 30.97
C CYS A 446 -7.89 -36.90 30.11
N GLY A 447 -8.29 -36.85 28.83
CA GLY A 447 -8.33 -38.05 28.00
C GLY A 447 -9.29 -39.09 28.60
N GLY A 448 -8.77 -40.31 28.86
CA GLY A 448 -9.54 -41.40 29.47
C GLY A 448 -9.54 -41.45 31.00
N ARG A 449 -8.92 -40.49 31.69
CA ARG A 449 -8.73 -40.54 33.16
C ARG A 449 -9.39 -39.35 33.87
N CYS A 450 -9.86 -39.59 35.08
CA CYS A 450 -10.34 -38.54 35.98
C CYS A 450 -9.17 -37.69 36.50
N TYR A 451 -9.30 -36.36 36.47
CA TYR A 451 -8.41 -35.41 37.13
C TYR A 451 -9.22 -34.34 37.88
N PHE A 452 -8.61 -33.66 38.84
CA PHE A 452 -9.28 -32.66 39.68
C PHE A 452 -8.84 -31.24 39.33
N ARG A 453 -9.78 -30.43 38.82
CA ARG A 453 -9.52 -29.04 38.43
C ARG A 453 -9.07 -28.21 39.63
N GLY A 454 -7.86 -27.66 39.54
CA GLY A 454 -7.23 -26.77 40.52
C GLY A 454 -5.99 -27.37 41.19
N PRO A 455 -6.04 -28.51 41.92
CA PRO A 455 -4.81 -29.20 42.34
C PRO A 455 -4.07 -29.86 41.17
N GLN A 456 -4.77 -30.13 40.06
CA GLN A 456 -4.23 -30.73 38.85
C GLN A 456 -4.62 -29.92 37.61
N SER A 457 -3.82 -30.07 36.56
CA SER A 457 -4.04 -29.55 35.22
C SER A 457 -3.97 -30.67 34.20
N CYS A 458 -4.83 -30.62 33.18
CA CYS A 458 -4.80 -31.53 32.04
C CYS A 458 -4.17 -30.86 30.82
N CYS A 459 -3.15 -31.49 30.23
CA CYS A 459 -2.57 -31.03 28.96
C CYS A 459 -2.18 -32.22 28.09
N ASN A 460 -2.63 -32.23 26.82
CA ASN A 460 -2.39 -33.33 25.87
C ASN A 460 -2.69 -34.71 26.50
N GLU A 461 -3.85 -34.83 27.15
CA GLU A 461 -4.31 -36.06 27.83
C GLU A 461 -3.43 -36.55 28.98
N ARG A 462 -2.51 -35.71 29.46
CA ARG A 462 -1.65 -36.00 30.62
C ARG A 462 -2.00 -35.08 31.79
N ILE A 463 -1.99 -35.67 32.99
CA ILE A 463 -2.34 -34.99 34.25
C ILE A 463 -1.06 -34.50 34.92
N TYR A 464 -1.01 -33.21 35.23
CA TYR A 464 0.10 -32.54 35.91
C TYR A 464 -0.36 -31.99 37.26
N MET A 465 0.51 -32.02 38.28
CA MET A 465 0.24 -31.39 39.58
C MET A 465 0.49 -29.88 39.51
N ALA A 466 -0.32 -29.07 40.21
CA ALA A 466 -0.29 -27.61 40.15
C ALA A 466 1.07 -26.94 40.47
N GLN A 467 2.01 -27.64 41.14
CA GLN A 467 3.37 -27.14 41.38
C GLN A 467 4.25 -27.12 40.11
N ASN A 468 3.81 -27.77 39.03
CA ASN A 468 4.51 -27.84 37.74
C ASN A 468 3.66 -27.23 36.61
N ALA A 469 2.94 -26.14 36.87
CA ALA A 469 2.02 -25.53 35.92
C ALA A 469 2.72 -25.10 34.60
N ILE A 470 2.69 -25.99 33.61
CA ILE A 470 3.08 -25.71 32.23
C ILE A 470 1.91 -24.94 31.59
N SER A 471 2.19 -23.79 30.97
CA SER A 471 1.21 -23.06 30.17
C SER A 471 0.83 -23.90 28.95
N CYS A 472 -0.40 -24.40 28.92
CA CYS A 472 -0.87 -25.27 27.85
C CYS A 472 -1.56 -24.45 26.77
N THR A 473 -0.86 -24.25 25.66
CA THR A 473 -1.38 -23.70 24.41
C THR A 473 -1.69 -24.86 23.47
N GLY A 474 -2.96 -25.21 23.29
CA GLY A 474 -3.36 -26.21 22.31
C GLY A 474 -4.78 -26.70 22.54
N SER A 475 -5.69 -26.26 21.69
CA SER A 475 -7.10 -26.63 21.65
C SER A 475 -7.29 -27.99 20.99
N SER A 476 -8.38 -28.64 21.42
CA SER A 476 -9.09 -29.81 20.86
C SER A 476 -8.41 -31.16 20.98
#